data_AF-A0A7C3P9C0-F1
#
_entry.id   AF-A0A7C3P9C0-F1
#
_cell.length_a   1.000
_cell.length_b   1.000
_cell.length_c   1.000
_cell.angle_alpha   90.00
_cell.angle_beta   90.00
_cell.angle_gamma   90.00
#
_symmetry.space_group_name_H-M   'P 1'
#
loop_
_entity.id
_entity.type
_entity.pdbx_description
1 polymer ?
#
loop_
_entity_poly.entity_id
_entity_poly.type
_entity_poly.pdbx_seq_one_letter_code
_entity_poly.pdbx_strand_id
1 'polypeptide(L)'
;MHKEINMKCNECGSENPNQAKFCRKCGTSLGVRLRCVQCGAENPGDSVFCTECGERLSGAQKSTKGSQRKCKICGQFNELDALFCVACGDEIIKATEEDLKKRSPGPSYGTIALVIGVIFLFG
;
A
#
# COMPACT_ATOMS: atom_id res chain seq x y z
N MET A 1 -17.97 7.85 -11.45
CA MET A 1 -17.26 9.14 -11.61
C MET A 1 -16.86 9.64 -10.22
N HIS A 2 -15.66 9.28 -9.74
CA HIS A 2 -15.16 9.84 -8.49
C HIS A 2 -14.71 11.27 -8.79
N LYS A 3 -15.57 12.25 -8.51
CA LYS A 3 -15.20 13.66 -8.57
C LYS A 3 -14.15 13.88 -7.49
N GLU A 4 -12.88 13.98 -7.89
CA GLU A 4 -11.83 14.43 -6.99
C GLU A 4 -12.16 15.86 -6.57
N ILE A 5 -12.67 16.01 -5.35
CA ILE A 5 -12.84 17.31 -4.75
C ILE A 5 -11.50 17.62 -4.09
N ASN A 6 -10.81 18.62 -4.64
CA ASN A 6 -9.55 19.15 -4.12
C ASN A 6 -9.83 20.41 -3.30
N MET A 7 -9.01 20.65 -2.28
CA MET A 7 -9.02 21.88 -1.49
C MET A 7 -7.74 22.69 -1.75
N LYS A 8 -7.84 24.01 -1.65
CA LYS A 8 -6.66 24.88 -1.75
C LYS A 8 -6.10 25.17 -0.37
N CYS A 9 -4.78 25.17 -0.27
CA CYS A 9 -4.09 25.61 0.94
C CYS A 9 -4.25 27.13 1.09
N ASN A 10 -4.71 27.59 2.26
CA ASN A 10 -4.90 29.01 2.53
C ASN A 10 -3.58 29.79 2.64
N GLU A 11 -2.46 29.11 2.92
CA GLU A 11 -1.14 29.77 3.05
C GLU A 11 -0.40 29.89 1.72
N CYS A 12 -0.38 28.83 0.90
CA CYS A 12 0.44 28.80 -0.33
C CYS A 12 -0.35 28.59 -1.63
N GLY A 13 -1.68 28.45 -1.54
CA GLY A 13 -2.58 28.30 -2.68
C GLY A 13 -2.52 26.94 -3.39
N SER A 14 -1.67 26.01 -2.97
CA SER A 14 -1.55 24.71 -3.63
C SER A 14 -2.83 23.89 -3.52
N GLU A 15 -3.16 23.13 -4.56
CA GLU A 15 -4.24 22.14 -4.49
C GLU A 15 -3.79 20.90 -3.71
N ASN A 16 -4.68 20.39 -2.87
CA ASN A 16 -4.44 19.22 -2.03
C ASN A 16 -5.69 18.32 -2.03
N PRO A 17 -5.53 17.00 -1.85
CA PRO A 17 -6.67 16.12 -1.58
C PRO A 17 -7.44 16.58 -0.34
N ASN A 18 -8.78 16.48 -0.34
CA ASN A 18 -9.60 16.86 0.82
C ASN A 18 -9.28 16.10 2.12
N GLN A 19 -8.66 14.93 2.00
CA GLN A 19 -8.23 14.10 3.14
C GLN A 19 -6.80 14.40 3.58
N ALA A 20 -6.09 15.33 2.93
CA ALA A 20 -4.73 15.69 3.30
C ALA A 20 -4.75 16.50 4.62
N LYS A 21 -4.05 15.98 5.64
CA LYS A 21 -3.93 16.66 6.94
C LYS A 21 -3.06 17.92 6.85
N PHE A 22 -2.04 17.87 6.01
CA PHE A 22 -1.07 18.95 5.79
C PHE A 22 -0.93 19.25 4.31
N CYS A 23 -0.63 20.50 3.98
CA CYS A 23 -0.31 20.92 2.63
C CYS A 23 0.95 20.19 2.14
N ARG A 24 0.85 19.55 0.97
CA ARG A 24 1.99 18.83 0.36
C ARG A 24 3.13 19.75 -0.09
N LYS A 25 2.88 21.06 -0.19
CA LYS A 25 3.84 22.06 -0.63
C LYS A 25 4.49 22.82 0.54
N CYS A 26 3.70 23.38 1.46
CA CYS A 26 4.22 24.23 2.54
C CYS A 26 4.12 23.61 3.94
N GLY A 27 3.47 22.45 4.09
CA GLY A 27 3.33 21.77 5.38
C GLY A 27 2.26 22.32 6.32
N THR A 28 1.59 23.45 6.01
CA THR A 28 0.53 23.99 6.86
C THR A 28 -0.62 23.00 7.02
N SER A 29 -1.16 22.87 8.24
CA SER A 29 -2.37 22.10 8.50
C SER A 29 -3.55 22.61 7.67
N LEU A 30 -4.26 21.69 7.02
CA LEU A 30 -5.40 22.02 6.15
C LEU A 30 -6.74 22.03 6.89
N GLY A 31 -6.74 21.82 8.22
CA GLY A 31 -7.94 21.94 9.05
C GLY A 31 -9.04 20.93 8.73
N VAL A 32 -8.71 19.80 8.11
CA VAL A 32 -9.66 18.73 7.76
C VAL A 32 -10.39 18.26 9.02
N ARG A 33 -11.69 18.03 8.93
CA ARG A 33 -12.54 17.49 10.01
C ARG A 33 -13.11 16.14 9.60
N LEU A 34 -13.16 15.20 10.54
CA LEU A 34 -13.78 13.89 10.38
C LEU A 34 -15.11 13.85 11.13
N ARG A 35 -16.19 13.52 10.43
CA ARG A 35 -17.49 13.31 11.07
C ARG A 35 -17.60 11.86 11.54
N CYS A 36 -17.92 11.66 12.81
CA CYS A 36 -18.15 10.33 13.36
C CYS A 36 -19.44 9.72 12.76
N VAL A 37 -19.35 8.50 12.24
CA VAL A 37 -20.50 7.79 11.67
C VAL A 37 -21.47 7.25 12.73
N GLN A 38 -21.01 7.07 13.97
CA GLN A 38 -21.85 6.55 15.06
C GLN A 38 -22.61 7.66 15.79
N CYS A 39 -21.94 8.77 16.15
CA CYS A 39 -22.57 9.84 16.95
C CYS A 39 -22.68 11.20 16.22
N GLY A 40 -22.09 11.35 15.04
CA GLY A 40 -22.14 12.60 14.26
C GLY A 40 -21.19 13.71 14.70
N ALA A 41 -20.40 13.52 15.78
CA ALA A 41 -19.43 14.50 16.25
C ALA A 41 -18.36 14.84 15.20
N GLU A 42 -17.95 16.10 15.15
CA GLU A 42 -16.84 16.57 14.33
C GLU A 42 -15.51 16.46 15.07
N ASN A 43 -14.58 15.72 14.49
CA ASN A 43 -13.28 15.43 15.08
C ASN A 43 -12.16 16.05 14.22
N PRO A 44 -10.99 16.34 14.81
CA PRO A 44 -9.79 16.67 14.05
C PRO A 44 -9.47 15.64 12.94
N GLY A 45 -8.92 16.12 11.83
CA GLY A 45 -8.57 15.30 10.66
C GLY A 45 -7.58 14.18 10.94
N ASP A 46 -6.85 14.27 12.05
CA ASP A 46 -5.87 13.31 12.51
C ASP A 46 -6.34 12.38 13.62
N SER A 47 -7.57 12.55 14.13
CA SER A 47 -8.16 11.70 15.15
C SER A 47 -8.34 10.26 14.67
N VAL A 48 -7.90 9.30 15.50
CA VAL A 48 -8.09 7.86 15.28
C VAL A 48 -9.42 7.37 15.86
N PHE A 49 -9.84 7.98 16.97
CA PHE A 49 -11.08 7.68 17.67
C PHE A 49 -11.91 8.96 17.84
N CYS A 50 -13.22 8.80 17.95
CA CYS A 50 -14.14 9.87 18.26
C CYS A 50 -13.93 10.35 19.70
N THR A 51 -13.76 11.65 19.91
CA THR A 51 -13.58 12.23 21.25
C THR A 51 -14.84 12.16 22.11
N GLU A 52 -16.01 12.02 21.48
CA GLU A 52 -17.30 11.97 22.17
C GLU A 52 -17.75 10.53 22.50
N CYS A 53 -17.68 9.61 21.53
CA CYS A 53 -18.24 8.26 21.70
C CYS A 53 -17.21 7.12 21.66
N GLY A 54 -15.93 7.42 21.41
CA GLY A 54 -14.86 6.42 21.34
C GLY A 54 -14.82 5.57 20.07
N GLU A 55 -15.79 5.69 19.16
CA GLU A 55 -15.81 4.95 17.88
C GLU A 55 -14.57 5.26 17.04
N ARG A 56 -14.04 4.25 16.35
CA ARG A 56 -12.90 4.43 15.44
C ARG A 56 -13.31 5.19 14.17
N LEU A 57 -12.59 6.27 13.84
CA LEU A 57 -12.89 7.10 12.68
C LEU A 57 -12.25 6.52 11.41
N SER A 58 -13.05 6.30 10.36
CA SER A 58 -12.64 5.69 9.09
C SER A 58 -11.71 6.56 8.23
N GLY A 59 -11.52 7.83 8.60
CA GLY A 59 -10.54 8.75 7.98
C GLY A 59 -9.12 8.62 8.52
N ALA A 60 -8.93 7.92 9.64
CA ALA A 60 -7.61 7.41 10.00
C ALA A 60 -7.30 6.30 9.00
N GLN A 61 -6.60 6.67 7.91
CA GLN A 61 -5.98 5.74 6.97
C GLN A 61 -5.64 4.46 7.72
N LYS A 62 -6.21 3.32 7.29
CA LYS A 62 -5.72 2.03 7.73
C LYS A 62 -4.23 2.07 7.45
N SER A 63 -3.43 2.31 8.48
CA SER A 63 -2.02 2.03 8.41
C SER A 63 -1.99 0.56 8.04
N THR A 64 -1.52 0.25 6.85
CA THR A 64 -1.20 -1.10 6.42
C THR A 64 -0.05 -1.69 7.24
N LYS A 65 0.23 -1.16 8.43
CA LYS A 65 0.96 -1.81 9.55
C LYS A 65 0.24 -3.06 10.11
N GLY A 66 -0.49 -3.78 9.26
CA GLY A 66 -0.85 -5.18 9.50
C GLY A 66 -0.03 -6.14 8.63
N SER A 67 0.75 -5.64 7.67
CA SER A 67 1.42 -6.48 6.68
C SER A 67 2.90 -6.70 6.93
N GLN A 68 3.41 -6.59 8.17
CA GLN A 68 4.84 -6.74 8.43
C GLN A 68 5.15 -7.83 9.46
N ARG A 69 6.22 -8.59 9.22
CA ARG A 69 6.72 -9.65 10.11
C ARG A 69 8.19 -9.44 10.45
N LYS A 70 8.56 -9.85 11.66
CA LYS A 70 9.94 -9.76 12.15
C LYS A 70 10.76 -10.97 11.67
N CYS A 71 11.95 -10.72 11.11
CA CYS A 71 12.93 -11.76 10.79
C CYS A 71 13.40 -12.42 12.09
N LYS A 72 13.38 -13.75 12.15
CA LYS A 72 13.82 -14.52 13.32
C LYS A 72 15.34 -14.50 13.54
N ILE A 73 16.13 -14.21 12.50
CA ILE A 73 17.59 -14.21 12.54
C ILE A 73 18.13 -12.85 12.98
N CYS A 74 17.79 -11.77 12.27
CA CYS A 74 18.33 -10.43 12.55
C CYS A 74 17.34 -9.47 13.24
N GLY A 75 16.06 -9.82 13.31
CA GLY A 75 15.04 -8.97 13.93
C GLY A 75 14.48 -7.84 13.06
N GLN A 76 14.88 -7.73 11.79
CA GLN A 76 14.34 -6.73 10.86
C GLN A 76 12.86 -6.96 10.56
N PHE A 77 12.06 -5.89 10.47
CA PHE A 77 10.68 -5.96 9.98
C PHE A 77 10.66 -5.96 8.45
N ASN A 78 9.95 -6.93 7.86
CA ASN A 78 9.79 -7.09 6.42
C ASN A 78 8.31 -7.22 6.10
N GLU A 79 7.90 -6.92 4.86
CA GLU A 79 6.52 -7.13 4.41
C GLU A 79 6.12 -8.63 4.46
N LEU A 80 4.83 -8.92 4.59
CA LEU A 80 4.27 -10.26 4.78
C LEU A 80 4.48 -11.17 3.57
N ASP A 81 4.67 -10.60 2.38
CA ASP A 81 4.97 -11.28 1.12
C ASP A 81 6.47 -11.35 0.81
N ALA A 82 7.33 -10.81 1.69
CA ALA A 82 8.77 -10.90 1.53
C ALA A 82 9.24 -12.36 1.67
N LEU A 83 9.80 -12.91 0.60
CA LEU A 83 10.37 -14.26 0.58
C LEU A 83 11.67 -14.33 1.41
N PHE A 84 12.48 -13.27 1.36
CA PHE A 84 13.78 -13.17 2.03
C PHE A 84 13.88 -11.87 2.85
N CYS A 85 14.73 -11.88 3.87
CA CYS A 85 15.02 -10.72 4.67
C CYS A 85 15.87 -9.72 3.90
N VAL A 86 15.40 -8.47 3.79
CA VAL A 86 16.16 -7.42 3.08
C VAL A 86 17.45 -7.00 3.80
N ALA A 87 17.57 -7.31 5.10
CA ALA A 87 18.73 -6.94 5.90
C ALA A 87 19.80 -8.04 5.96
N CYS A 88 19.41 -9.30 6.17
CA CYS A 88 20.38 -10.39 6.38
C CYS A 88 20.29 -11.52 5.33
N GLY A 89 19.35 -11.44 4.39
CA GLY A 89 19.17 -12.44 3.32
C GLY A 89 18.51 -13.76 3.74
N ASP A 90 18.23 -13.96 5.03
CA ASP A 90 17.59 -15.19 5.51
C ASP A 90 16.18 -15.37 4.94
N GLU A 91 15.78 -16.62 4.69
CA GLU A 91 14.43 -16.93 4.22
C GLU A 91 13.37 -16.60 5.28
N ILE A 92 12.34 -15.86 4.87
CA ILE A 92 11.25 -15.44 5.76
C ILE A 92 10.00 -16.30 5.51
N ILE A 93 9.67 -16.58 4.25
CA ILE A 93 8.54 -17.44 3.85
C ILE A 93 9.11 -18.64 3.09
N LYS A 94 8.77 -19.86 3.50
CA LYS A 94 8.96 -21.03 2.67
C LYS A 94 7.82 -21.08 1.65
N ALA A 95 8.14 -21.06 0.36
CA ALA A 95 7.15 -21.29 -0.68
C ALA A 95 6.45 -22.63 -0.40
N THR A 96 5.12 -22.63 -0.36
CA THR A 96 4.38 -23.87 -0.15
C THR A 96 4.40 -24.72 -1.43
N GLU A 97 4.20 -26.03 -1.29
CA GLU A 97 4.02 -26.94 -2.43
C GLU A 97 2.90 -26.44 -3.38
N GLU A 98 1.88 -25.77 -2.85
CA GLU A 98 0.81 -25.15 -3.65
C GLU A 98 1.28 -23.92 -4.44
N ASP A 99 2.14 -23.08 -3.85
CA ASP A 99 2.73 -21.92 -4.54
C ASP A 99 3.66 -22.34 -5.68
N LEU A 100 4.40 -23.44 -5.48
CA LEU A 100 5.27 -24.02 -6.50
C LEU A 100 4.45 -24.57 -7.68
N LYS A 101 3.28 -25.16 -7.41
CA LYS A 101 2.39 -25.70 -8.44
C LYS A 101 1.68 -24.63 -9.28
N LYS A 102 1.52 -23.41 -8.77
CA LYS A 102 0.92 -22.26 -9.49
C LYS A 102 1.87 -21.57 -10.47
N ARG A 103 3.18 -21.83 -10.40
CA ARG A 103 4.11 -21.33 -11.40
C ARG A 103 3.88 -22.07 -12.71
N SER A 104 3.40 -21.37 -13.74
CA SER A 104 3.31 -21.95 -15.08
C SER A 104 4.72 -22.33 -15.53
N PRO A 105 4.94 -23.57 -16.01
CA PRO A 105 6.23 -23.92 -16.59
C PRO A 105 6.49 -23.00 -17.78
N GLY A 106 7.68 -22.39 -17.80
CA GLY A 106 8.12 -21.59 -18.94
C GLY A 106 8.16 -22.42 -20.23
N PRO A 107 8.22 -21.79 -21.42
CA PRO A 107 8.27 -22.51 -22.68
C PRO A 107 9.46 -23.48 -22.69
N SER A 108 9.22 -24.72 -23.10
CA SER A 108 10.27 -25.72 -23.20
C SER A 108 11.32 -25.29 -24.24
N TYR A 109 12.55 -25.79 -24.13
CA TYR A 109 13.59 -25.54 -25.13
C TYR A 109 13.13 -25.91 -26.55
N GLY A 110 12.33 -26.97 -26.70
CA GLY A 110 11.75 -27.34 -27.99
C GLY A 110 10.80 -26.28 -28.54
N THR A 111 9.99 -25.66 -27.68
CA THR A 111 9.09 -24.56 -28.04
C THR A 111 9.88 -23.30 -28.42
N ILE A 112 10.95 -22.98 -27.68
CA ILE A 112 11.85 -21.85 -27.98
C ILE A 112 12.56 -22.08 -29.33
N ALA A 113 13.10 -23.29 -29.54
CA ALA A 113 13.79 -23.66 -30.78
C ALA A 113 12.87 -23.60 -32.01
N LEU A 114 11.61 -24.02 -31.87
CA LEU A 114 10.61 -23.91 -32.94
C LEU A 114 10.33 -22.46 -33.33
N VAL A 115 10.09 -21.59 -32.35
CA VAL A 115 9.81 -20.17 -32.61
C VAL A 115 11.00 -19.48 -33.27
N ILE A 116 12.22 -19.73 -32.76
CA ILE A 116 13.45 -19.20 -33.34
C ILE A 116 13.63 -19.71 -34.78
N GLY A 117 13.43 -21.00 -35.02
CA GLY A 117 13.53 -21.59 -36.35
C GLY A 117 12.51 -21.01 -37.34
N VAL A 118 11.26 -20.78 -36.92
CA VAL A 118 10.23 -20.16 -37.75
C VAL A 118 10.59 -18.70 -38.08
N ILE A 119 11.13 -17.94 -37.13
CA ILE A 119 11.60 -16.56 -37.40
C ILE A 119 12.71 -16.55 -38.46
N PHE A 120 13.65 -17.49 -38.42
CA PHE A 120 14.72 -17.61 -39.41
C PHE A 120 14.26 -18.11 -40.80
N LEU A 121 13.10 -18.76 -40.88
CA LEU A 121 12.55 -19.27 -42.16
C LEU A 121 11.67 -18.25 -42.87
N PHE A 122 11.11 -17.28 -42.14
CA PHE A 122 10.14 -16.31 -42.66
C PHE A 122 10.57 -14.83 -42.51
N GLY A 123 11.79 -14.57 -42.03
CA GLY A 123 12.42 -13.25 -42.00
C GLY A 123 13.68 -13.23 -42.85
#